data_AF-A0A0N4VX48-F1
#
_entry.id   AF-A0A0N4VX48-F1
#
_cell.length_a   1.000
_cell.length_b   1.000
_cell.length_c   1.000
_cell.angle_alpha   90.00
_cell.angle_beta   90.00
_cell.angle_gamma   90.00
#
_symmetry.space_group_name_H-M   'P 1'
#
loop_
_entity.id
_entity.type
_entity.pdbx_description
1 polymer ?
#
loop_
_entity_poly.entity_id
_entity_poly.type
_entity_poly.pdbx_seq_one_letter_code
_entity_poly.pdbx_strand_id
1 'polypeptide(L)'
;MRHSLAASHFTIVDESLFYIGYWGRHLKSSQYRTLKPYQKVNHYPGAFHIGRKDRLWMHIEKQQRRFGEKVYGIMPKTYLLPKDYDQMRDYLAASPANHVIVKPVCSGSHSVRGAALDFVGNVNGVCK
;
A
#
# COMPACT_ATOMS: atom_id res chain seq x y z
N MET A 1 6.25 -20.20 7.19
CA MET A 1 5.20 -19.89 8.19
C MET A 1 4.79 -21.13 8.97
N ARG A 2 3.99 -22.05 8.39
CA ARG A 2 3.53 -23.26 9.10
C ARG A 2 4.68 -24.11 9.68
N HIS A 3 5.71 -24.36 8.87
CA HIS A 3 6.91 -25.08 9.31
C HIS A 3 7.63 -24.35 10.46
N SER A 4 7.82 -23.03 10.34
CA SER A 4 8.46 -22.20 11.37
C SER A 4 7.71 -22.22 12.71
N LEU A 5 6.37 -22.21 12.67
CA LEU A 5 5.53 -22.32 13.85
C LEU A 5 5.64 -23.70 14.51
N ALA A 6 5.60 -24.77 13.72
CA ALA A 6 5.78 -26.13 14.22
C ALA A 6 7.17 -26.33 14.85
N ALA A 7 8.23 -25.82 14.22
CA ALA A 7 9.60 -25.85 14.76
C ALA A 7 9.76 -25.04 16.05
N SER A 8 8.86 -24.08 16.30
CA SER A 8 8.82 -23.26 17.52
C SER A 8 7.80 -23.78 18.54
N HIS A 9 7.36 -25.05 18.41
CA HIS A 9 6.41 -25.72 19.31
C HIS A 9 5.00 -25.11 19.37
N PHE A 10 4.57 -24.41 18.31
CA PHE A 10 3.18 -23.98 18.17
C PHE A 10 2.34 -25.03 17.44
N THR A 11 1.13 -25.27 17.93
CA THR A 11 0.13 -26.10 17.26
C THR A 11 -0.80 -25.23 16.41
N ILE A 12 -1.03 -25.64 15.16
CA ILE A 12 -2.00 -24.98 14.28
C ILE A 12 -3.39 -25.50 14.63
N VAL A 13 -4.30 -24.59 14.93
CA VAL A 13 -5.69 -24.88 15.31
C VAL A 13 -6.65 -24.11 14.43
N ASP A 14 -7.91 -24.54 14.40
CA ASP A 14 -8.99 -23.80 13.77
C ASP A 14 -9.30 -22.50 14.53
N GLU A 15 -9.79 -21.47 13.83
CA GLU A 15 -10.12 -20.17 14.43
C GLU A 15 -11.23 -20.25 15.49
N SER A 16 -12.08 -21.29 15.46
CA SER A 16 -13.12 -21.54 16.46
C SER A 16 -12.58 -22.06 17.80
N LEU A 17 -11.34 -22.55 17.83
CA LEU A 17 -10.70 -23.07 19.03
C LEU A 17 -9.92 -21.99 19.77
N PHE A 18 -9.44 -22.32 20.97
CA PHE A 18 -8.53 -21.44 21.71
C PHE A 18 -7.22 -21.26 20.94
N TYR A 19 -6.85 -19.99 20.67
CA TYR A 19 -5.57 -19.64 20.06
C TYR A 19 -4.95 -18.41 20.75
N ILE A 20 -3.62 -18.38 20.73
CA ILE A 20 -2.79 -17.28 21.26
C ILE A 20 -2.20 -16.38 20.16
N GLY A 21 -2.24 -16.84 18.90
CA GLY A 21 -1.69 -16.12 17.76
C GLY A 21 -2.47 -16.38 16.49
N TYR A 22 -2.68 -15.33 15.69
CA TYR A 22 -3.27 -15.41 14.36
C TYR A 22 -2.24 -14.95 13.32
N TRP A 23 -1.98 -15.82 12.34
CA TRP A 23 -1.11 -15.51 11.22
C TRP A 23 -1.84 -15.75 9.90
N GLY A 24 -2.44 -14.69 9.37
CA GLY A 24 -3.35 -14.82 8.23
C GLY A 24 -3.50 -13.53 7.44
N ARG A 25 -4.70 -13.30 6.90
CA ARG A 25 -5.00 -12.10 6.11
C ARG A 25 -5.21 -10.90 7.04
N HIS A 26 -5.27 -9.70 6.46
CA HIS A 26 -5.68 -8.52 7.21
C HIS A 26 -7.07 -8.72 7.82
N LEU A 27 -7.16 -8.52 9.13
CA LEU A 27 -8.43 -8.51 9.85
C LEU A 27 -9.21 -7.22 9.53
N LYS A 28 -10.54 -7.30 9.56
CA LYS A 28 -11.42 -6.13 9.51
C LYS A 28 -11.36 -5.38 10.84
N SER A 29 -11.68 -4.08 10.83
CA SER A 29 -11.66 -3.24 12.02
C SER A 29 -12.52 -3.77 13.18
N SER A 30 -13.65 -4.44 12.88
CA SER A 30 -14.49 -5.08 13.89
C SER A 30 -13.81 -6.28 14.54
N GLN A 31 -13.03 -7.07 13.79
CA GLN A 31 -12.33 -8.25 14.29
C GLN A 31 -11.17 -7.89 15.22
N TYR A 32 -10.50 -6.75 15.00
CA TYR A 32 -9.49 -6.28 15.95
C TYR A 32 -10.07 -6.00 17.34
N ARG A 33 -11.33 -5.56 17.44
CA ARG A 33 -12.00 -5.29 18.72
C ARG A 33 -12.37 -6.56 19.48
N THR A 34 -12.44 -7.71 18.80
CA THR A 34 -12.78 -8.99 19.44
C THR A 34 -11.55 -9.72 19.99
N LEU A 35 -10.34 -9.27 19.66
CA LEU A 35 -9.09 -9.86 20.14
C LEU A 35 -8.97 -9.72 21.65
N LYS A 36 -8.54 -10.79 22.31
CA LYS A 36 -8.23 -10.79 23.73
C LYS A 36 -6.82 -10.21 23.97
N PRO A 37 -6.53 -9.64 25.16
CA PRO A 37 -5.23 -9.01 25.43
C PRO A 37 -4.01 -9.91 25.23
N TYR A 38 -4.17 -11.22 25.35
CA TYR A 38 -3.10 -12.21 25.16
C TYR A 38 -2.93 -12.66 23.69
N GLN A 39 -3.88 -12.35 22.81
CA GLN A 39 -3.85 -12.79 21.41
C GLN A 39 -2.98 -11.86 20.58
N LYS A 40 -2.04 -12.46 19.83
CA LYS A 40 -1.15 -11.74 18.91
C LYS A 40 -1.63 -11.91 17.47
N VAL A 41 -1.47 -10.86 16.67
CA VAL A 41 -1.82 -10.88 15.24
C VAL A 41 -0.66 -10.30 14.43
N ASN A 42 -0.45 -10.81 13.22
CA ASN A 42 0.69 -10.42 12.38
C ASN A 42 0.47 -9.14 11.57
N HIS A 43 -0.73 -8.55 11.63
CA HIS A 43 -1.08 -7.33 10.90
C HIS A 43 -1.55 -6.24 11.86
N TYR A 44 -0.95 -5.05 11.77
CA TYR A 44 -1.44 -3.88 12.50
C TYR A 44 -2.71 -3.31 11.86
N PRO A 45 -3.69 -2.85 12.67
CA PRO A 45 -4.81 -2.09 12.16
C PRO A 45 -4.30 -0.81 11.49
N GLY A 46 -4.81 -0.50 10.30
CA GLY A 46 -4.38 0.71 9.57
C GLY A 46 -3.05 0.58 8.82
N ALA A 47 -2.36 -0.57 8.83
CA ALA A 47 -1.09 -0.74 8.12
C ALA A 47 -1.16 -0.41 6.61
N PHE A 48 -2.35 -0.46 6.01
CA PHE A 48 -2.60 -0.04 4.62
C PHE A 48 -2.29 1.44 4.35
N HIS A 49 -2.21 2.29 5.38
CA HIS A 49 -1.81 3.69 5.22
C HIS A 49 -0.37 3.84 4.74
N ILE A 50 0.51 2.90 5.09
CA ILE A 50 1.91 2.87 4.66
C ILE A 50 2.09 1.86 3.52
N GLY A 51 1.39 0.72 3.58
CA GLY A 51 1.53 -0.36 2.60
C GLY A 51 0.92 -0.06 1.22
N ARG A 52 -0.03 0.87 1.10
CA ARG A 52 -0.60 1.26 -0.19
C ARG A 52 0.04 2.53 -0.71
N LYS A 53 0.46 2.53 -1.98
CA LYS A 53 1.20 3.64 -2.61
C LYS A 53 0.40 4.95 -2.63
N ASP A 54 -0.90 4.87 -2.87
CA ASP A 54 -1.80 6.03 -2.87
C ASP A 54 -1.88 6.69 -1.49
N ARG A 55 -2.10 5.88 -0.44
CA ARG A 55 -2.16 6.35 0.96
C ARG A 55 -0.81 6.84 1.47
N LEU A 56 0.26 6.16 1.08
CA LEU A 56 1.62 6.56 1.41
C LEU A 56 1.93 7.93 0.82
N TRP A 57 1.63 8.15 -0.46
CA TRP A 57 1.81 9.43 -1.12
C TRP A 57 1.02 10.55 -0.42
N MET A 58 -0.26 10.34 -0.12
CA MET A 58 -1.07 11.35 0.59
C MET A 58 -0.46 11.77 1.94
N HIS A 59 0.09 10.81 2.68
CA HIS A 59 0.74 11.10 3.96
C HIS A 59 2.07 11.83 3.79
N ILE A 60 2.89 11.42 2.83
CA ILE A 60 4.16 12.08 2.53
C ILE A 60 3.91 13.51 2.03
N GLU A 61 3.00 13.71 1.08
CA GLU A 61 2.64 15.04 0.56
C GLU A 61 2.15 15.96 1.70
N LYS A 62 1.32 15.43 2.60
CA LYS A 62 0.87 16.19 3.78
C LYS A 62 2.04 16.64 4.66
N GLN A 63 3.05 15.80 4.85
CA GLN A 63 4.24 16.17 5.64
C GLN A 63 5.19 17.08 4.86
N GLN A 64 5.34 16.92 3.54
CA GLN A 64 6.08 17.86 2.68
C GLN A 64 5.51 19.28 2.79
N ARG A 65 4.18 19.43 2.81
CA ARG A 65 3.54 20.75 3.01
C ARG A 65 3.82 21.36 4.39
N ARG A 66 4.09 20.54 5.41
CA ARG A 66 4.32 21.01 6.79
C ARG A 66 5.79 21.28 7.10
N PHE A 67 6.68 20.42 6.59
CA PHE A 67 8.08 20.38 6.97
C PHE A 67 9.05 20.57 5.79
N GLY A 68 8.50 20.74 4.59
CA GLY A 68 9.27 20.93 3.36
C GLY A 68 9.76 19.64 2.71
N GLU A 69 10.10 19.75 1.43
CA GLU A 69 10.61 18.63 0.63
C GLU A 69 12.03 18.21 1.02
N LYS A 70 12.83 19.08 1.66
CA LYS A 70 14.16 18.70 2.14
C LYS A 70 14.12 17.54 3.15
N VAL A 71 13.04 17.44 3.93
CA VAL A 71 12.87 16.40 4.96
C VAL A 71 12.00 15.25 4.43
N TYR A 72 10.94 15.56 3.68
CA TYR A 72 9.96 14.57 3.22
C TYR A 72 10.01 14.28 1.71
N GLY A 73 11.09 14.65 1.02
CA GLY A 73 11.36 14.37 -0.40
C GLY A 73 11.81 12.93 -0.68
N ILE A 74 11.36 11.97 0.13
CA ILE A 74 11.78 10.56 0.07
C ILE A 74 11.03 9.74 -0.99
N MET A 75 10.01 10.33 -1.62
CA MET A 75 9.17 9.68 -2.63
C MET A 75 9.01 10.64 -3.81
N PRO A 76 9.11 10.14 -5.07
CA PRO A 76 8.88 10.98 -6.24
C PRO A 76 7.43 11.48 -6.27
N LYS A 77 7.22 12.64 -6.93
CA LYS A 77 5.89 13.20 -7.15
C LYS A 77 4.97 12.13 -7.74
N THR A 78 3.84 11.90 -7.09
CA THR A 78 2.84 10.93 -7.52
C THR A 78 1.52 11.64 -7.78
N TYR A 79 0.85 11.26 -8.85
CA TYR A 79 -0.48 11.78 -9.21
C TYR A 79 -1.53 10.73 -8.83
N LEU A 80 -2.56 11.13 -8.08
CA LEU A 80 -3.66 10.24 -7.69
C LEU A 80 -4.80 10.34 -8.71
N LEU A 81 -4.94 9.35 -9.57
CA LEU A 81 -6.01 9.33 -10.57
C LEU A 81 -7.34 8.87 -9.97
N PRO A 82 -8.48 9.40 -10.45
CA PRO A 82 -8.61 10.39 -11.54
C PRO A 82 -8.38 11.85 -11.11
N LYS A 83 -8.26 12.12 -9.81
CA LYS A 83 -8.21 13.47 -9.23
C LYS A 83 -7.11 14.36 -9.81
N ASP A 84 -5.91 13.83 -9.98
CA ASP A 84 -4.74 14.59 -10.44
C ASP A 84 -4.43 14.36 -11.93
N TYR A 85 -5.42 13.90 -12.72
CA TYR A 85 -5.23 13.60 -14.14
C TYR A 85 -4.76 14.81 -14.95
N ASP A 86 -5.40 15.96 -14.77
CA ASP A 86 -5.04 17.18 -15.51
C ASP A 86 -3.62 17.64 -15.19
N GLN A 87 -3.21 17.59 -13.91
CA GLN A 87 -1.85 17.93 -13.50
C GLN A 87 -0.82 16.98 -14.12
N MET A 88 -1.13 15.68 -14.17
CA MET A 88 -0.26 14.68 -14.82
C MET A 88 -0.16 14.92 -16.33
N ARG A 89 -1.28 15.25 -16.99
CA ARG A 89 -1.29 15.61 -18.42
C ARG A 89 -0.42 16.82 -18.69
N ASP A 90 -0.59 17.87 -17.90
CA ASP A 90 0.15 19.12 -18.09
C ASP A 90 1.65 18.90 -17.87
N TYR A 91 2.03 18.06 -16.90
CA TYR A 91 3.42 17.63 -16.72
C TYR A 91 3.96 16.89 -17.94
N LEU A 92 3.24 15.91 -18.48
CA LEU A 92 3.68 15.16 -19.67
C LEU A 92 3.77 16.05 -20.92
N ALA A 93 2.87 17.03 -21.07
CA ALA A 93 2.86 17.95 -22.21
C ALA A 93 3.97 19.01 -22.15
N ALA A 94 4.48 19.33 -20.95
CA ALA A 94 5.49 20.37 -20.77
C ALA A 94 6.84 20.06 -21.41
N SER A 95 7.19 18.77 -21.60
CA SER A 95 8.44 18.37 -22.26
C SER A 95 8.34 16.94 -22.78
N PRO A 96 8.85 16.65 -23.99
CA PRO A 96 8.91 15.29 -24.52
C PRO A 96 9.83 14.35 -23.72
N ALA A 97 10.68 14.88 -22.83
CA ALA A 97 11.50 14.09 -21.91
C ALA A 97 10.74 13.62 -20.64
N ASN A 98 9.57 14.21 -20.37
CA ASN A 98 8.79 13.89 -19.19
C ASN A 98 8.10 12.54 -19.35
N HIS A 99 8.12 11.76 -18.28
CA HIS A 99 7.57 10.42 -18.27
C HIS A 99 6.98 10.10 -16.90
N VAL A 100 5.98 9.22 -16.88
CA VAL A 100 5.37 8.72 -15.65
C VAL A 100 5.34 7.19 -15.67
N ILE A 101 5.45 6.60 -14.49
CA ILE A 101 5.22 5.17 -14.30
C ILE A 101 3.82 5.00 -13.74
N VAL A 102 2.92 4.48 -14.57
CA VAL A 102 1.54 4.18 -14.17
C VAL A 102 1.53 2.86 -13.41
N LYS A 103 0.85 2.88 -12.25
CA LYS A 103 0.71 1.71 -11.40
C LYS A 103 -0.76 1.55 -11.02
N PRO A 104 -1.35 0.35 -11.13
CA PRO A 104 -2.73 0.14 -10.71
C PRO A 104 -2.87 0.31 -9.20
N VAL A 105 -4.05 0.79 -8.78
CA VAL A 105 -4.40 1.03 -7.36
C VAL A 105 -4.60 -0.29 -6.58
N CYS A 106 -4.49 -1.45 -7.22
CA CYS A 106 -4.75 -2.74 -6.60
C CYS A 106 -3.71 -3.12 -5.56
N SER A 107 -4.03 -2.84 -4.30
CA SER A 107 -3.48 -3.45 -3.09
C SER A 107 -3.97 -4.89 -2.92
N GLY A 108 -3.70 -5.72 -3.92
CA GLY A 108 -3.84 -7.17 -3.93
C GLY A 108 -2.64 -7.73 -4.68
N SER A 109 -2.37 -9.03 -4.54
CA SER A 109 -1.18 -9.80 -5.00
C SER A 109 -0.59 -9.47 -6.39
N HIS A 110 -1.30 -8.76 -7.26
CA HIS A 110 -0.86 -8.33 -8.58
C HIS A 110 0.15 -7.16 -8.57
N SER A 111 -0.02 -6.13 -7.71
CA SER A 111 0.95 -5.01 -7.67
C SER A 111 2.31 -5.42 -7.07
N VAL A 112 2.31 -6.44 -6.21
CA VAL A 112 3.52 -6.97 -5.55
C VAL A 112 4.41 -7.72 -6.54
N ARG A 113 3.86 -8.17 -7.68
CA ARG A 113 4.59 -8.94 -8.71
C ARG A 113 5.01 -8.12 -9.93
N GLY A 114 4.82 -6.79 -9.91
CA GLY A 114 5.14 -5.92 -11.06
C GLY A 114 4.25 -6.14 -12.29
N ALA A 115 3.24 -7.00 -12.21
CA ALA A 115 2.28 -7.21 -13.28
C ALA A 115 1.41 -5.94 -13.41
N ALA A 116 1.47 -5.26 -14.56
CA ALA A 116 0.85 -3.98 -14.89
C ALA A 116 1.59 -2.71 -14.42
N LEU A 117 2.92 -2.67 -14.59
CA LEU A 117 3.67 -1.41 -14.61
C LEU A 117 3.78 -0.92 -16.05
N ASP A 118 3.21 0.25 -16.35
CA ASP A 118 3.31 0.86 -17.68
C ASP A 118 4.14 2.14 -17.60
N PHE A 119 5.11 2.26 -18.51
CA PHE A 119 5.88 3.48 -18.70
C PHE A 119 5.21 4.32 -19.77
N VAL A 120 4.84 5.55 -19.41
CA VAL A 120 4.01 6.39 -20.26
C VAL A 120 4.68 7.75 -20.46
N GLY A 121 5.01 8.06 -21.71
CA GLY A 121 5.48 9.37 -22.16
C GLY A 121 4.39 10.24 -22.80
N ASN A 122 3.16 9.72 -22.96
CA ASN A 122 2.03 10.45 -23.55
C ASN A 122 0.69 9.96 -22.96
N VAL A 123 -0.23 10.90 -22.70
CA VAL A 123 -1.54 10.66 -22.07
C VAL A 123 -2.44 9.66 -22.78
N ASN A 124 -2.22 9.37 -24.06
CA ASN A 124 -3.04 8.46 -24.86
C ASN A 124 -3.06 7.00 -24.34
N GLY A 125 -2.12 6.64 -23.44
CA GLY A 125 -2.05 5.30 -22.83
C GLY A 125 -2.61 5.20 -21.40
N VAL A 126 -3.08 6.30 -20.79
CA VAL A 126 -3.60 6.28 -19.41
C VAL A 126 -5.11 6.32 -19.43
N CYS A 127 -5.77 5.22 -19.04
CA CYS A 127 -7.23 5.16 -18.88
C CYS A 127 -7.72 6.29 -17.94
N LYS A 128 -8.78 6.98 -18.37
CA LYS A 128 -9.49 8.02 -17.61
C LYS A 128 -10.16 7.46 -16.36
#